data_AF-C2E6E6-F1
#
_entry.id   AF-C2E6E6-F1
#
_cell.length_a   1.000
_cell.length_b   1.000
_cell.length_c   1.000
_cell.angle_alpha   90.00
_cell.angle_beta   90.00
_cell.angle_gamma   90.00
#
_symmetry.space_group_name_H-M   'P 1'
#
loop_
_entity.id
_entity.type
_entity.pdbx_description
1 polymer ?
#
loop_
_entity_poly.entity_id
_entity_poly.type
_entity_poly.pdbx_seq_one_letter_code
_entity_poly.pdbx_strand_id
1 'polypeptide(L)'
;MTKITSAQQALHEGLIILLNTKKINQVSIKELAQTSNVARSAFYAYYDNVDSLLEEIENTFIENLNTLDQSITDSATNNFTYFYEVLSYIKKIAICFQLY
;
A
#
# COMPACT_ATOMS: atom_id res chain seq x y z
N MET A 1 8.21 -0.27 13.80
CA MET A 1 6.91 -0.74 13.29
C MET A 1 5.81 0.03 14.02
N THR A 2 5.35 1.13 13.44
CA THR A 2 4.15 1.82 13.95
C THR A 2 2.97 0.93 13.61
N LYS A 3 2.29 0.41 14.64
CA LYS A 3 1.19 -0.53 14.44
C LYS A 3 0.00 0.23 13.85
N ILE A 4 -0.31 0.02 12.57
CA ILE A 4 -1.49 0.62 11.94
C ILE A 4 -2.77 0.00 12.52
N THR A 5 -3.82 0.80 12.61
CA THR A 5 -5.13 0.33 13.06
C THR A 5 -5.83 -0.48 11.97
N SER A 6 -6.84 -1.28 12.35
CA SER A 6 -7.68 -1.98 11.37
C SER A 6 -8.37 -1.03 10.39
N ALA A 7 -8.68 0.20 10.80
CA ALA A 7 -9.24 1.23 9.93
C ALA A 7 -8.21 1.72 8.90
N GLN A 8 -6.96 1.97 9.32
CA GLN A 8 -5.88 2.30 8.38
C GLN A 8 -5.63 1.17 7.40
N GLN A 9 -5.61 -0.08 7.86
CA GLN A 9 -5.43 -1.24 6.97
C GLN A 9 -6.58 -1.37 5.94
N ALA A 10 -7.83 -1.18 6.36
CA ALA A 10 -8.96 -1.15 5.43
C ALA A 10 -8.88 0.00 4.40
N LEU A 11 -8.35 1.16 4.83
CA LEU A 11 -8.08 2.29 3.94
C LEU A 11 -6.96 1.98 2.93
N HIS A 12 -5.89 1.32 3.35
CA HIS A 12 -4.82 0.83 2.46
C HIS A 12 -5.39 -0.08 1.37
N GLU A 13 -6.13 -1.11 1.78
CA GLU A 13 -6.72 -2.09 0.87
C GLU A 13 -7.71 -1.43 -0.10
N GLY A 14 -8.57 -0.53 0.40
CA GLY A 14 -9.53 0.18 -0.43
C GLY A 14 -8.88 1.11 -1.45
N LEU A 15 -7.79 1.79 -1.10
CA LEU A 15 -7.07 2.63 -2.04
C LEU A 15 -6.42 1.78 -3.14
N ILE A 16 -5.77 0.67 -2.80
CA ILE A 16 -5.19 -0.27 -3.77
C ILE A 16 -6.27 -0.79 -4.73
N ILE A 17 -7.45 -1.15 -4.23
CA ILE A 17 -8.59 -1.59 -5.07
C ILE A 17 -8.97 -0.50 -6.07
N LEU A 18 -9.09 0.76 -5.63
CA LEU A 18 -9.46 1.86 -6.52
C LEU A 18 -8.38 2.13 -7.57
N LEU A 19 -7.11 2.14 -7.19
CA LEU A 19 -5.99 2.39 -8.09
C LEU A 19 -5.81 1.32 -9.18
N ASN A 20 -6.37 0.12 -9.01
CA ASN A 20 -6.45 -0.86 -10.10
C ASN A 20 -7.35 -0.43 -11.28
N THR A 21 -8.25 0.54 -11.06
CA THR A 21 -9.29 0.89 -12.03
C THR A 21 -9.29 2.36 -12.44
N LYS A 22 -8.65 3.24 -11.65
CA LYS A 22 -8.64 4.69 -11.89
C LYS A 22 -7.39 5.35 -11.34
N LYS A 23 -7.10 6.56 -11.83
CA LYS A 23 -5.96 7.36 -11.36
C LYS A 23 -6.23 7.92 -9.96
N ILE A 24 -5.18 8.16 -9.18
CA ILE A 24 -5.28 8.69 -7.81
C ILE A 24 -6.04 10.02 -7.74
N ASN A 25 -5.82 10.92 -8.70
CA ASN A 25 -6.52 12.21 -8.77
C ASN A 25 -8.02 12.10 -9.08
N GLN A 26 -8.51 10.89 -9.41
CA GLN A 26 -9.93 10.58 -9.61
C GLN A 26 -10.56 9.92 -8.37
N VAL A 27 -9.75 9.55 -7.37
CA VAL A 27 -10.22 8.94 -6.13
C VAL A 27 -10.73 10.04 -5.20
N SER A 28 -11.99 9.92 -4.78
CA SER A 28 -12.54 10.80 -3.75
C SER A 28 -12.51 10.12 -2.38
N ILE A 29 -12.36 10.91 -1.31
CA ILE A 29 -12.43 10.40 0.07
C ILE A 29 -13.78 9.71 0.35
N LYS A 30 -14.87 10.19 -0.26
CA LYS A 30 -16.18 9.56 -0.17
C LYS A 30 -16.16 8.14 -0.70
N GLU A 31 -15.64 7.97 -1.91
CA GLU A 31 -15.58 6.67 -2.57
C GLU A 31 -14.62 5.73 -1.84
N LEU A 32 -13.45 6.23 -1.45
CA LEU A 32 -12.48 5.46 -0.68
C LEU A 32 -13.09 4.93 0.63
N ALA A 33 -13.73 5.79 1.41
CA ALA A 33 -14.37 5.37 2.65
C ALA A 33 -15.46 4.31 2.42
N GLN A 34 -16.21 4.40 1.31
CA GLN A 34 -17.20 3.39 0.93
C GLN A 34 -16.55 2.06 0.54
N THR A 35 -15.52 2.08 -0.31
CA THR A 35 -14.78 0.88 -0.74
C THR A 35 -14.12 0.18 0.44
N SER A 36 -13.56 0.95 1.38
CA SER A 36 -12.91 0.44 2.59
C SER A 36 -13.87 0.03 3.69
N ASN A 37 -15.18 0.27 3.54
CA ASN A 37 -16.18 0.05 4.60
C ASN A 37 -15.81 0.76 5.94
N VAL A 38 -15.40 2.02 5.86
CA VAL A 38 -15.09 2.86 7.02
C VAL A 38 -15.83 4.20 6.96
N ALA A 39 -16.00 4.86 8.10
CA ALA A 39 -16.52 6.22 8.12
C ALA A 39 -15.49 7.21 7.55
N ARG A 40 -15.94 8.27 6.85
CA ARG A 40 -15.04 9.34 6.37
C ARG A 40 -14.28 10.02 7.52
N SER A 41 -14.89 10.11 8.70
CA SER A 41 -14.21 10.63 9.90
C SER A 41 -13.00 9.80 10.30
N ALA A 42 -13.02 8.49 10.04
CA ALA A 42 -11.86 7.64 10.27
C ALA A 42 -10.72 7.96 9.30
N PHE A 43 -11.02 8.28 8.03
CA PHE A 43 -9.99 8.73 7.09
C PHE A 43 -9.31 10.01 7.60
N TYR A 44 -10.09 11.04 7.93
CA TYR A 44 -9.56 12.32 8.41
C TYR A 44 -8.89 12.24 9.78
N ALA A 45 -9.03 11.13 10.52
CA ALA A 45 -8.31 10.91 11.76
C ALA A 45 -6.83 10.55 11.53
N TYR A 46 -6.47 10.06 10.33
CA TYR A 46 -5.13 9.57 10.01
C TYR A 46 -4.49 10.31 8.83
N TYR A 47 -5.28 10.84 7.90
CA TYR A 47 -4.77 11.40 6.64
C TYR A 47 -5.43 12.73 6.28
N ASP A 48 -4.63 13.66 5.78
CA ASP A 48 -5.09 14.97 5.29
C ASP A 48 -5.73 14.86 3.90
N ASN A 49 -5.20 13.97 3.05
CA ASN A 49 -5.66 13.75 1.68
C ASN A 49 -5.28 12.34 1.20
N VAL A 50 -5.73 11.97 -0.01
CA VAL A 50 -5.51 10.63 -0.57
C VAL A 50 -4.03 10.38 -0.86
N ASP A 51 -3.26 11.41 -1.20
CA ASP A 51 -1.82 11.30 -1.45
C ASP A 51 -1.05 10.95 -0.16
N SER A 52 -1.44 11.50 1.00
CA SER A 52 -0.86 11.15 2.30
C SER A 52 -1.06 9.67 2.66
N LEU A 53 -2.21 9.09 2.29
CA LEU A 53 -2.45 7.66 2.46
C LEU A 53 -1.60 6.84 1.48
N LEU A 54 -1.46 7.29 0.24
CA LEU A 54 -0.58 6.63 -0.73
C LEU A 54 0.88 6.61 -0.23
N GLU A 55 1.37 7.71 0.32
CA GLU A 55 2.72 7.80 0.88
C GLU A 55 2.94 6.78 2.02
N GLU A 56 1.97 6.60 2.92
CA GLU A 56 2.08 5.57 3.98
C GLU A 56 2.10 4.15 3.40
N ILE A 57 1.34 3.88 2.35
CA ILE A 57 1.34 2.59 1.64
C ILE A 57 2.72 2.34 0.99
N GLU A 58 3.28 3.33 0.29
CA GLU A 58 4.59 3.24 -0.35
C GLU A 58 5.70 3.00 0.68
N ASN A 59 5.70 3.76 1.78
CA ASN A 59 6.63 3.58 2.89
C ASN A 59 6.51 2.18 3.51
N THR A 60 5.28 1.68 3.69
CA THR A 60 5.04 0.32 4.20
C THR A 60 5.63 -0.74 3.25
N PHE A 61 5.50 -0.55 1.93
CA PHE A 61 6.12 -1.46 0.97
C PHE A 61 7.66 -1.42 1.03
N ILE A 62 8.25 -0.22 1.12
CA ILE A 62 9.70 -0.07 1.25
C ILE A 62 10.22 -0.73 2.54
N GLU A 63 9.54 -0.55 3.67
CA GLU A 63 9.88 -1.20 4.93
C GLU A 63 9.80 -2.73 4.84
N ASN A 64 8.77 -3.26 4.17
CA ASN A 64 8.62 -4.70 3.94
C ASN A 64 9.74 -5.26 3.06
N LEU A 65 10.14 -4.53 2.01
CA LEU A 65 11.27 -4.91 1.16
C LEU A 65 12.59 -4.93 1.95
N ASN A 66 12.84 -3.91 2.78
CA ASN A 66 14.04 -3.87 3.63
C ASN A 66 14.07 -5.04 4.64
N THR A 67 12.91 -5.41 5.19
CA THR A 67 12.79 -6.56 6.10
C THR A 67 13.06 -7.87 5.38
N LEU A 68 12.58 -8.00 4.15
CA LEU A 68 12.79 -9.18 3.33
C LEU A 68 14.26 -9.34 2.94
N ASP A 69 14.96 -8.25 2.59
CA ASP A 69 16.39 -8.25 2.28
C ASP A 69 17.24 -8.74 3.46
N GLN A 70 16.93 -8.29 4.68
CA GLN A 70 17.61 -8.73 5.91
C GLN A 70 17.40 -10.22 6.24
N SER A 71 16.33 -10.84 5.72
CA SER A 71 16.00 -12.25 5.96
C SER A 71 16.76 -13.22 5.04
N ILE A 72 17.47 -12.71 4.03
CA ILE A 72 18.20 -13.51 3.03
C ILE A 72 19.66 -13.58 3.43
N THR A 73 19.94 -14.38 4.46
CA THR A 73 21.31 -14.65 4.91
C THR A 73 21.87 -15.96 4.33
N ASP A 74 21.06 -16.79 3.65
CA ASP A 74 21.46 -18.11 3.15
C ASP A 74 21.42 -18.24 1.62
N SER A 75 22.60 -18.48 1.05
CA SER A 75 22.95 -18.28 -0.36
C SER A 75 22.62 -19.44 -1.32
N ALA A 76 21.71 -20.37 -0.99
CA ALA A 76 21.50 -21.56 -1.84
C ALA A 76 20.05 -21.86 -2.25
N THR A 77 19.02 -21.31 -1.59
CA THR A 77 17.62 -21.76 -1.83
C THR A 77 16.60 -20.62 -1.97
N ASN A 78 16.97 -19.36 -1.70
CA ASN A 78 16.01 -18.26 -1.54
C ASN A 78 15.95 -17.25 -2.71
N ASN A 79 16.75 -17.41 -3.77
CA ASN A 79 16.88 -16.35 -4.78
C ASN A 79 15.62 -16.16 -5.63
N PHE A 80 14.90 -17.24 -5.98
CA PHE A 80 13.67 -17.14 -6.78
C PHE A 80 12.47 -16.65 -5.97
N THR A 81 12.27 -17.15 -4.73
CA THR A 81 11.15 -16.72 -3.87
C THR A 81 11.27 -15.24 -3.53
N TYR A 82 12.45 -14.79 -3.12
CA TYR A 82 12.72 -13.37 -2.92
C TYR A 82 12.40 -12.56 -4.17
N PHE A 83 12.89 -13.01 -5.33
CA PHE A 83 12.65 -12.32 -6.58
C PHE A 83 11.16 -12.22 -6.92
N TYR A 84 10.38 -13.28 -6.70
CA TYR A 84 8.92 -13.25 -6.89
C TYR A 84 8.22 -12.29 -5.92
N GLU A 85 8.65 -12.24 -4.66
CA GLU A 85 8.09 -11.33 -3.66
C GLU A 85 8.41 -9.87 -3.98
N VAL A 86 9.67 -9.57 -4.32
CA VAL A 86 10.10 -8.24 -4.79
C VAL A 86 9.31 -7.84 -6.04
N LEU A 87 9.18 -8.72 -7.04
CA LEU A 87 8.37 -8.45 -8.23
C LEU A 87 6.88 -8.23 -7.90
N SER A 88 6.34 -8.94 -6.92
CA SER A 88 4.96 -8.76 -6.44
C SER A 88 4.77 -7.37 -5.81
N TYR A 89 5.71 -6.94 -4.97
CA TYR A 89 5.71 -5.60 -4.40
C TYR A 89 5.90 -4.51 -5.46
N ILE A 90 6.83 -4.68 -6.39
CA ILE A 90 7.04 -3.76 -7.51
C ILE A 90 5.78 -3.66 -8.38
N LYS A 91 5.05 -4.76 -8.61
CA LYS A 91 3.77 -4.72 -9.34
C LYS A 91 2.70 -3.93 -8.58
N LYS A 92 2.57 -4.12 -7.28
CA LYS A 92 1.62 -3.36 -6.43
C LYS A 92 1.95 -1.87 -6.40
N ILE A 93 3.23 -1.55 -6.29
CA ILE A 93 3.78 -0.20 -6.44
C ILE A 93 3.43 0.31 -7.84
N ALA A 94 3.77 -0.39 -8.92
CA ALA A 94 3.48 0.04 -10.29
C ALA A 94 1.99 0.36 -10.56
N ILE A 95 1.06 -0.35 -9.91
CA ILE A 95 -0.37 -0.02 -9.93
C ILE A 95 -0.64 1.35 -9.30
N CYS A 96 0.01 1.65 -8.18
CA CYS A 96 -0.04 2.97 -7.54
C CYS A 96 0.68 4.06 -8.36
N PHE A 97 1.75 3.67 -9.07
CA PHE A 97 2.56 4.51 -9.96
C PHE A 97 2.04 4.56 -11.41
N GLN A 98 0.73 4.39 -11.68
CA GLN A 98 0.12 4.82 -12.96
C GLN A 98 0.16 6.36 -13.19
N LEU A 99 1.19 7.00 -12.64
CA LEU A 99 1.45 8.42 -12.49
C LEU A 99 2.39 9.00 -13.55
N TYR A 100 2.67 8.27 -14.64
CA TYR A 100 3.13 8.86 -15.89
C TYR A 100 2.34 8.29 -17.08
#